data_AF-A0A947QSS4-F1
#
_entry.id   AF-A0A947QSS4-F1
#
_cell.length_a   1.000
_cell.length_b   1.000
_cell.length_c   1.000
_cell.angle_alpha   90.00
_cell.angle_beta   90.00
_cell.angle_gamma   90.00
#
_symmetry.space_group_name_H-M   'P 1'
#
loop_
_entity.id
_entity.type
_entity.pdbx_description
1 polymer ?
#
loop_
_entity_poly.entity_id
_entity_poly.type
_entity_poly.pdbx_seq_one_letter_code
_entity_poly.pdbx_strand_id
1 'polypeptide(L)'
;MVRLFSDKKFNKKKLVIFVSIPVLIISAFTLAAIYLRGVRAAIVIWDGDAGDNLWSSPTNWDSDTLPISSDIARFDNTSDTNVTIDIDIDVNGIYITSNYTSIITQASGSEIYIRNNGFIQDNGTFLGGDSSIYIVDGSFTLNGGAFTSTSDMFSTERNWTMNGGTFNHNNGTIRFTGSDDDTTLTCGSAIFNNTEFRKTAYHGYLTIQPGCNINLGDAPTTGGSIRNYGTLTIGTGHWDASYSDDTWLYTYTGATTTINSTSVSELRGLQALGGTISANSLTTLITSDAQDIDGINVSSSGSLSMTSLTTLDVNNGHITLTSGTFNVPSLTTVNVERSFNNSGNLFLNGTDITFNGSDDDTTLTCGNATFNSVQVLKTAYHGYLTIQPGCNINLGDAPTTGGSIRNYGTLTIGTGHWDASYSDDTWLYTYTGATTTINSTSVSELRGLQALGG
;
A
#
# COMPACT_ATOMS: atom_id res chain seq x y z
N MET A 1 -63.91 42.25 -58.44
CA MET A 1 -64.17 42.65 -57.03
C MET A 1 -62.89 42.35 -56.25
N VAL A 2 -61.90 43.25 -56.32
CA VAL A 2 -61.51 44.23 -55.26
C VAL A 2 -60.61 43.60 -54.17
N ARG A 3 -59.37 44.13 -54.08
CA ARG A 3 -58.44 44.21 -52.91
C ARG A 3 -57.76 42.91 -52.43
N LEU A 4 -56.47 42.85 -52.07
CA LEU A 4 -55.39 43.81 -51.79
C LEU A 4 -54.04 43.08 -51.99
N PHE A 5 -53.09 43.69 -52.70
CA PHE A 5 -51.68 43.37 -52.50
C PHE A 5 -51.28 43.87 -51.10
N SER A 6 -50.61 43.04 -50.31
CA SER A 6 -49.78 43.51 -49.19
C SER A 6 -48.40 42.87 -49.31
N ASP A 7 -47.46 43.75 -49.65
CA ASP A 7 -46.03 43.55 -49.69
C ASP A 7 -45.50 42.87 -48.43
N LYS A 8 -44.85 41.71 -48.60
CA LYS A 8 -43.69 41.37 -47.79
C LYS A 8 -42.55 40.97 -48.70
N LYS A 9 -41.67 41.94 -48.97
CA LYS A 9 -40.29 41.71 -49.43
C LYS A 9 -39.68 40.63 -48.53
N PHE A 10 -39.53 39.42 -49.05
CA PHE A 10 -38.79 38.36 -48.37
C PHE A 10 -37.32 38.80 -48.32
N ASN A 11 -36.93 39.34 -47.16
CA ASN A 11 -35.60 39.88 -46.93
C ASN A 11 -34.61 38.72 -46.96
N LYS A 12 -33.69 38.69 -47.94
CA LYS A 12 -32.69 37.60 -48.12
C LYS A 12 -31.94 37.29 -46.82
N LYS A 13 -31.75 38.26 -45.93
CA LYS A 13 -31.16 38.04 -44.59
C LYS A 13 -31.99 37.12 -43.68
N LYS A 14 -33.33 37.16 -43.76
CA LYS A 14 -34.22 36.28 -42.99
C LYS A 14 -34.24 34.84 -43.52
N LEU A 15 -34.09 34.65 -44.83
CA LEU A 15 -34.01 33.32 -45.45
C LEU A 15 -32.68 32.62 -45.12
N VAL A 16 -31.56 33.36 -45.11
CA VAL A 16 -30.27 32.84 -44.65
C VAL A 16 -30.37 32.42 -43.18
N ILE A 17 -30.95 33.22 -42.30
CA ILE A 17 -31.11 32.87 -40.88
C ILE A 17 -32.03 31.63 -40.67
N PHE A 18 -33.12 31.51 -41.43
CA PHE A 18 -34.05 30.36 -41.34
C PHE A 18 -33.48 29.04 -41.85
N VAL A 19 -32.49 29.06 -42.74
CA VAL A 19 -31.83 27.84 -43.27
C VAL A 19 -30.52 27.55 -42.55
N SER A 20 -29.78 28.58 -42.11
CA SER A 20 -28.48 28.42 -41.44
C SER A 20 -28.60 27.89 -40.03
N ILE A 21 -29.61 28.34 -39.25
CA ILE A 21 -29.77 27.94 -37.86
C ILE A 21 -30.14 26.45 -37.73
N PRO A 22 -31.10 25.88 -38.50
CA PRO A 22 -31.36 24.45 -38.47
C PRO A 22 -30.16 23.62 -38.94
N VAL A 23 -29.41 24.08 -39.95
CA VAL A 23 -28.20 23.38 -40.42
C VAL A 23 -27.08 23.41 -39.38
N LEU A 24 -26.88 24.53 -38.68
CA LEU A 24 -25.92 24.63 -37.57
C LEU A 24 -26.34 23.80 -36.35
N ILE A 25 -27.63 23.74 -36.05
CA ILE A 25 -28.17 22.92 -34.95
C ILE A 25 -28.08 21.44 -35.29
N ILE A 26 -28.39 21.04 -36.54
CA ILE A 26 -28.23 19.67 -37.02
C ILE A 26 -26.75 19.28 -37.06
N SER A 27 -25.85 20.18 -37.50
CA SER A 27 -24.41 19.92 -37.48
C SER A 27 -23.85 19.87 -36.07
N ALA A 28 -24.33 20.71 -35.15
CA ALA A 28 -23.94 20.66 -33.74
C ALA A 28 -24.49 19.40 -33.03
N PHE A 29 -25.69 18.94 -33.40
CA PHE A 29 -26.26 17.69 -32.91
C PHE A 29 -25.58 16.46 -33.50
N THR A 30 -25.16 16.47 -34.77
CA THR A 30 -24.38 15.36 -35.34
C THR A 30 -22.96 15.34 -34.79
N LEU A 31 -22.32 16.49 -34.59
CA LEU A 31 -21.00 16.59 -33.96
C LEU A 31 -21.04 16.19 -32.47
N ALA A 32 -22.09 16.59 -31.74
CA ALA A 32 -22.33 16.17 -30.36
C ALA A 32 -22.74 14.69 -30.25
N ALA A 33 -23.51 14.14 -31.21
CA ALA A 33 -23.84 12.72 -31.25
C ALA A 33 -22.64 11.84 -31.64
N ILE A 34 -21.66 12.37 -32.38
CA ILE A 34 -20.36 11.71 -32.60
C ILE A 34 -19.49 11.76 -31.34
N TYR A 35 -19.54 12.86 -30.57
CA TYR A 35 -18.85 12.99 -29.28
C TYR A 35 -19.52 12.21 -28.12
N LEU A 36 -20.82 11.90 -28.22
CA LEU A 36 -21.61 11.19 -27.19
C LEU A 36 -21.85 9.71 -27.51
N ARG A 37 -21.29 9.17 -28.61
CA ARG A 37 -21.05 7.73 -28.64
C ARG A 37 -19.98 7.49 -27.58
N GLY A 38 -20.38 6.99 -26.42
CA GLY A 38 -19.45 6.28 -25.56
C GLY A 38 -18.69 5.33 -26.47
N VAL A 39 -17.39 5.57 -26.62
CA VAL A 39 -16.49 4.72 -27.39
C VAL A 39 -16.47 3.40 -26.63
N ARG A 40 -17.43 2.52 -26.94
CA ARG A 40 -17.34 1.14 -26.50
C ARG A 40 -16.15 0.58 -27.24
N ALA A 41 -15.26 -0.08 -26.51
CA ALA A 41 -14.17 -0.80 -27.14
C ALA A 41 -14.74 -1.66 -28.28
N ALA A 42 -14.24 -1.49 -29.50
CA ALA A 42 -14.56 -2.44 -30.54
C ALA A 42 -13.88 -3.77 -30.17
N ILE A 43 -14.54 -4.88 -30.47
CA ILE A 43 -13.91 -6.19 -30.39
C ILE A 43 -13.43 -6.49 -31.80
N VAL A 44 -12.13 -6.69 -31.96
CA VAL A 44 -11.49 -7.05 -33.23
C VAL A 44 -11.01 -8.49 -33.09
N ILE A 45 -11.49 -9.36 -33.96
CA ILE A 45 -11.37 -10.82 -33.80
C ILE A 45 -10.31 -11.34 -34.74
N TRP A 46 -9.40 -12.17 -34.22
CA TRP A 46 -8.44 -12.88 -35.04
C TRP A 46 -9.14 -13.92 -35.92
N ASP A 47 -9.00 -13.79 -37.25
CA ASP A 47 -9.53 -14.72 -38.23
C ASP A 47 -8.42 -15.45 -39.03
N GLY A 48 -7.19 -14.93 -39.03
CA GLY A 48 -6.04 -15.56 -39.68
C GLY A 48 -6.14 -15.67 -41.20
N ASP A 49 -6.99 -14.86 -41.86
CA ASP A 49 -7.30 -14.97 -43.28
C ASP A 49 -6.11 -14.66 -44.22
N ALA A 50 -5.07 -13.97 -43.73
CA ALA A 50 -3.83 -13.74 -44.50
C ALA A 50 -2.96 -15.00 -44.59
N GLY A 51 -3.11 -15.95 -43.66
CA GLY A 51 -2.39 -17.23 -43.63
C GLY A 51 -0.91 -17.15 -43.24
N ASP A 52 -0.42 -15.99 -42.83
CA ASP A 52 0.97 -15.78 -42.40
C ASP A 52 1.17 -15.82 -40.86
N ASN A 53 0.07 -15.84 -40.09
CA ASN A 53 0.05 -15.86 -38.63
C ASN A 53 0.69 -14.63 -37.95
N LEU A 54 0.84 -13.51 -38.67
CA LEU A 54 1.45 -12.29 -38.13
C LEU A 54 0.38 -11.34 -37.59
N TRP A 55 0.58 -10.83 -36.36
CA TRP A 55 -0.29 -9.80 -35.79
C TRP A 55 -0.30 -8.55 -36.69
N SER A 56 0.85 -8.19 -37.26
CA SER A 56 1.05 -7.01 -38.10
C SER A 56 0.30 -7.02 -39.43
N SER A 57 -0.26 -8.15 -39.86
CA SER A 57 -1.03 -8.30 -41.10
C SER A 57 -2.50 -7.97 -40.86
N PRO A 58 -3.05 -6.84 -41.41
CA PRO A 58 -4.43 -6.44 -41.16
C PRO A 58 -5.47 -7.47 -41.57
N THR A 59 -5.18 -8.26 -42.60
CA THR A 59 -6.06 -9.33 -43.13
C THR A 59 -6.14 -10.56 -42.22
N ASN A 60 -5.45 -10.61 -41.08
CA ASN A 60 -5.69 -11.63 -40.05
C ASN A 60 -6.71 -11.21 -38.99
N TRP A 61 -7.39 -10.08 -39.20
CA TRP A 61 -8.40 -9.54 -38.31
C TRP A 61 -9.72 -9.35 -39.06
N ASP A 62 -10.85 -9.64 -38.40
CA ASP A 62 -12.20 -9.69 -38.99
C ASP A 62 -12.68 -8.39 -39.66
N SER A 63 -12.05 -7.26 -39.34
CA SER A 63 -12.31 -5.97 -39.97
C SER A 63 -11.27 -5.54 -41.01
N ASP A 64 -10.34 -6.43 -41.38
CA ASP A 64 -9.17 -6.15 -42.23
C ASP A 64 -8.32 -4.98 -41.70
N THR A 65 -8.31 -4.76 -40.38
CA THR A 65 -7.60 -3.68 -39.71
C THR A 65 -7.02 -4.14 -38.39
N LEU A 66 -5.82 -3.65 -38.04
CA LEU A 66 -5.19 -3.95 -36.76
C LEU A 66 -6.02 -3.40 -35.58
N PRO A 67 -6.14 -4.15 -34.46
CA PRO A 67 -6.67 -3.61 -33.22
C PRO A 67 -5.83 -2.42 -32.76
N ILE A 68 -6.49 -1.35 -32.32
CA ILE A 68 -5.81 -0.18 -31.74
C ILE A 68 -6.08 -0.09 -30.23
N SER A 69 -5.54 0.95 -29.62
CA SER A 69 -5.57 1.14 -28.17
C SER A 69 -6.95 1.34 -27.52
N SER A 70 -8.00 1.50 -28.32
CA SER A 70 -9.40 1.51 -27.87
C SER A 70 -10.07 0.15 -27.95
N ASP A 71 -9.45 -0.82 -28.61
CA ASP A 71 -10.07 -2.07 -29.03
C ASP A 71 -9.62 -3.26 -28.19
N ILE A 72 -10.46 -4.27 -28.09
CA ILE A 72 -10.14 -5.55 -27.48
C ILE A 72 -9.75 -6.50 -28.62
N ALA A 73 -8.52 -7.00 -28.58
CA ALA A 73 -8.07 -8.10 -29.43
C ALA A 73 -8.63 -9.42 -28.87
N ARG A 74 -9.45 -10.12 -29.67
CA ARG A 74 -10.13 -11.34 -29.24
C ARG A 74 -9.66 -12.54 -30.06
N PHE A 75 -9.32 -13.61 -29.33
CA PHE A 75 -8.97 -14.92 -29.88
C PHE A 75 -10.05 -15.93 -29.49
N ASP A 76 -10.78 -16.43 -30.49
CA ASP A 76 -11.84 -17.41 -30.30
C ASP A 76 -11.89 -18.46 -31.42
N ASN A 77 -13.00 -19.15 -31.60
CA ASN A 77 -13.13 -20.20 -32.59
C ASN A 77 -13.42 -19.70 -34.02
N THR A 78 -13.39 -18.38 -34.25
CA THR A 78 -13.38 -17.81 -35.60
C THR A 78 -12.15 -18.30 -36.36
N SER A 79 -11.01 -18.35 -35.68
CA SER A 79 -9.80 -19.01 -36.16
C SER A 79 -8.98 -19.55 -35.00
N ASP A 80 -8.51 -20.79 -35.16
CA ASP A 80 -7.65 -21.46 -34.18
C ASP A 80 -6.24 -21.63 -34.74
N THR A 81 -5.75 -20.66 -35.51
CA THR A 81 -4.35 -20.62 -35.98
C THR A 81 -3.43 -20.02 -34.92
N ASN A 82 -2.15 -20.32 -34.99
CA ASN A 82 -1.16 -19.65 -34.14
C ASN A 82 -1.02 -18.17 -34.51
N VAL A 83 -0.58 -17.36 -33.55
CA VAL A 83 -0.38 -15.92 -33.70
C VAL A 83 1.03 -15.56 -33.26
N THR A 84 1.71 -14.73 -34.04
CA THR A 84 2.96 -14.08 -33.65
C THR A 84 2.74 -12.58 -33.53
N ILE A 85 2.90 -12.04 -32.33
CA ILE A 85 2.95 -10.59 -32.06
C ILE A 85 4.34 -10.13 -32.48
N ASP A 86 4.49 -9.73 -33.74
CA ASP A 86 5.76 -9.43 -34.42
C ASP A 86 6.12 -7.94 -34.45
N ILE A 87 5.30 -7.11 -33.82
CA ILE A 87 5.46 -5.66 -33.68
C ILE A 87 5.07 -5.23 -32.26
N ASP A 88 5.46 -4.03 -31.86
CA ASP A 88 4.91 -3.41 -30.65
C ASP A 88 3.41 -3.18 -30.80
N ILE A 89 2.63 -3.51 -29.77
CA ILE A 89 1.17 -3.35 -29.76
C ILE A 89 0.69 -2.51 -28.60
N ASP A 90 -0.39 -1.77 -28.82
CA ASP A 90 -1.14 -1.04 -27.78
C ASP A 90 -2.63 -1.28 -28.03
N VAL A 91 -3.24 -2.09 -27.17
CA VAL A 91 -4.65 -2.49 -27.24
C VAL A 91 -5.35 -2.19 -25.94
N ASN A 92 -6.67 -2.05 -25.98
CA ASN A 92 -7.46 -1.82 -24.78
C ASN A 92 -7.54 -3.07 -23.89
N GLY A 93 -7.54 -4.25 -24.51
CA GLY A 93 -7.55 -5.54 -23.83
C GLY A 93 -7.16 -6.69 -24.76
N ILE A 94 -6.72 -7.80 -24.18
CA ILE A 94 -6.53 -9.08 -24.88
C ILE A 94 -7.44 -10.11 -24.22
N TYR A 95 -8.28 -10.77 -25.02
CA TYR A 95 -9.16 -11.83 -24.55
C TYR A 95 -8.99 -13.12 -25.34
N ILE A 96 -8.39 -14.12 -24.71
CA ILE A 96 -8.27 -15.50 -25.21
C ILE A 96 -9.41 -16.32 -24.60
N THR A 97 -10.31 -16.79 -25.44
CA THR A 97 -11.50 -17.53 -24.99
C THR A 97 -11.21 -19.01 -24.78
N SER A 98 -12.15 -19.71 -24.15
CA SER A 98 -12.03 -21.14 -23.85
C SER A 98 -11.93 -22.03 -25.09
N ASN A 99 -12.41 -21.54 -26.24
CA ASN A 99 -12.42 -22.29 -27.50
C ASN A 99 -11.19 -22.03 -28.38
N TYR A 100 -10.35 -21.04 -28.06
CA TYR A 100 -9.07 -20.86 -28.72
C TYR A 100 -8.04 -21.78 -28.03
N THR A 101 -7.48 -22.73 -28.78
CA THR A 101 -6.57 -23.75 -28.25
C THR A 101 -5.14 -23.60 -28.76
N SER A 102 -4.94 -22.73 -29.74
CA SER A 102 -3.65 -22.43 -30.35
C SER A 102 -2.72 -21.56 -29.50
N ILE A 103 -1.57 -21.21 -30.09
CA ILE A 103 -0.46 -20.52 -29.45
C ILE A 103 -0.43 -19.05 -29.88
N ILE A 104 -0.31 -18.13 -28.93
CA ILE A 104 0.05 -16.72 -29.16
C ILE A 104 1.47 -16.52 -28.66
N THR A 105 2.35 -16.04 -29.53
CA THR A 105 3.77 -15.82 -29.22
C THR A 105 4.07 -14.33 -29.25
N GLN A 106 4.64 -13.78 -28.18
CA GLN A 106 5.30 -12.49 -28.19
C GLN A 106 6.67 -12.66 -28.85
N ALA A 107 6.89 -12.05 -30.01
CA ALA A 107 8.19 -12.12 -30.69
C ALA A 107 9.27 -11.37 -29.88
N SER A 108 10.53 -11.75 -30.09
CA SER A 108 11.68 -11.05 -29.49
C SER A 108 11.70 -9.58 -29.94
N GLY A 109 11.91 -8.69 -28.99
CA GLY A 109 11.94 -7.24 -29.22
C GLY A 109 10.56 -6.57 -29.36
N SER A 110 9.44 -7.29 -29.20
CA SER A 110 8.08 -6.71 -29.33
C SER A 110 7.46 -6.43 -27.96
N GLU A 111 7.25 -5.15 -27.63
CA GLU A 111 6.57 -4.73 -26.41
C GLU A 111 5.05 -4.87 -26.53
N ILE A 112 4.39 -5.21 -25.41
CA ILE A 112 2.93 -5.33 -25.35
C ILE A 112 2.38 -4.34 -24.33
N TYR A 113 1.55 -3.41 -24.80
CA TYR A 113 0.77 -2.51 -23.96
C TYR A 113 -0.71 -2.90 -24.01
N ILE A 114 -1.30 -3.07 -22.83
CA ILE A 114 -2.70 -3.43 -22.62
C ILE A 114 -3.29 -2.41 -21.66
N ARG A 115 -4.44 -1.83 -22.01
CA ARG A 115 -5.09 -0.81 -21.19
C ARG A 115 -6.16 -1.41 -20.25
N ASN A 116 -7.19 -0.62 -19.97
CA ASN A 116 -8.09 -0.84 -18.84
C ASN A 116 -8.96 -2.09 -18.91
N ASN A 117 -9.10 -2.75 -20.08
CA ASN A 117 -9.80 -4.03 -20.18
C ASN A 117 -8.91 -5.23 -19.82
N GLY A 118 -7.59 -5.02 -19.71
CA GLY A 118 -6.66 -6.00 -19.19
C GLY A 118 -6.47 -7.23 -20.07
N PHE A 119 -5.88 -8.26 -19.48
CA PHE A 119 -5.58 -9.54 -20.13
C PHE A 119 -6.40 -10.66 -19.49
N ILE A 120 -7.19 -11.37 -20.29
CA ILE A 120 -8.01 -12.50 -19.85
C ILE A 120 -7.68 -13.72 -20.72
N GLN A 121 -7.33 -14.83 -20.08
CA GLN A 121 -7.07 -16.10 -20.75
C GLN A 121 -7.88 -17.24 -20.14
N ASP A 122 -8.80 -17.78 -20.93
CA ASP A 122 -9.65 -18.91 -20.57
C ASP A 122 -9.08 -20.27 -21.03
N ASN A 123 -8.22 -20.28 -22.06
CA ASN A 123 -7.54 -21.49 -22.57
C ASN A 123 -6.33 -21.10 -23.45
N GLY A 124 -5.85 -22.01 -24.30
CA GLY A 124 -4.75 -21.76 -25.25
C GLY A 124 -3.40 -21.64 -24.56
N THR A 125 -2.39 -21.27 -25.34
CA THR A 125 -1.02 -21.04 -24.84
C THR A 125 -0.55 -19.64 -25.20
N PHE A 126 -0.12 -18.87 -24.20
CA PHE A 126 0.62 -17.63 -24.41
C PHE A 126 2.11 -17.87 -24.13
N LEU A 127 2.97 -17.53 -25.08
CA LEU A 127 4.42 -17.62 -24.98
C LEU A 127 5.02 -16.21 -25.00
N GLY A 128 5.34 -15.70 -23.82
CA GLY A 128 6.07 -14.45 -23.65
C GLY A 128 7.50 -14.52 -24.18
N GLY A 129 7.96 -13.41 -24.73
CA GLY A 129 9.29 -13.22 -25.31
C GLY A 129 10.26 -12.63 -24.29
N ASP A 130 11.07 -11.68 -24.74
CA ASP A 130 12.13 -11.02 -23.97
C ASP A 130 11.90 -9.52 -23.74
N SER A 131 10.74 -9.01 -24.15
CA SER A 131 10.37 -7.60 -24.06
C SER A 131 9.21 -7.40 -23.08
N SER A 132 9.09 -6.20 -22.54
CA SER A 132 8.15 -5.92 -21.46
C SER A 132 6.68 -6.08 -21.87
N ILE A 133 5.85 -6.48 -20.91
CA ILE A 133 4.38 -6.53 -20.99
C ILE A 133 3.84 -5.56 -19.95
N TYR A 134 3.00 -4.61 -20.37
CA TYR A 134 2.41 -3.59 -19.52
C TYR A 134 0.89 -3.70 -19.53
N ILE A 135 0.29 -3.90 -18.36
CA ILE A 135 -1.15 -3.73 -18.15
C ILE A 135 -1.38 -2.45 -17.34
N VAL A 136 -1.74 -1.39 -18.05
CA VAL A 136 -2.01 -0.05 -17.49
C VAL A 136 -3.50 0.08 -17.24
N ASP A 137 -3.89 0.45 -16.02
CA ASP A 137 -5.27 0.55 -15.57
C ASP A 137 -6.11 -0.74 -15.68
N GLY A 138 -5.50 -1.86 -16.08
CA GLY A 138 -6.16 -3.15 -16.31
C GLY A 138 -5.72 -4.21 -15.29
N SER A 139 -6.41 -5.35 -15.33
CA SER A 139 -6.07 -6.54 -14.51
C SER A 139 -5.52 -7.67 -15.38
N PHE A 140 -4.76 -8.58 -14.77
CA PHE A 140 -4.41 -9.88 -15.35
C PHE A 140 -5.32 -10.98 -14.78
N THR A 141 -5.92 -11.79 -15.64
CA THR A 141 -6.76 -12.93 -15.27
C THR A 141 -6.42 -14.19 -16.07
N LEU A 142 -5.95 -15.24 -15.39
CA LEU A 142 -5.75 -16.57 -15.95
C LEU A 142 -6.80 -17.54 -15.39
N ASN A 143 -7.76 -17.91 -16.24
CA ASN A 143 -8.81 -18.89 -15.92
C ASN A 143 -8.43 -20.31 -16.38
N GLY A 144 -7.63 -20.44 -17.45
CA GLY A 144 -7.21 -21.73 -17.99
C GLY A 144 -6.06 -21.61 -18.99
N GLY A 145 -5.63 -22.74 -19.57
CA GLY A 145 -4.51 -22.79 -20.52
C GLY A 145 -3.12 -22.70 -19.87
N ALA A 146 -2.13 -22.37 -20.69
CA ALA A 146 -0.75 -22.13 -20.27
C ALA A 146 -0.33 -20.69 -20.59
N PHE A 147 0.24 -19.99 -19.61
CA PHE A 147 0.81 -18.66 -19.76
C PHE A 147 2.27 -18.70 -19.35
N THR A 148 3.17 -18.53 -20.31
CA THR A 148 4.58 -18.24 -20.05
C THR A 148 4.78 -16.74 -20.15
N SER A 149 5.21 -16.11 -19.07
CA SER A 149 5.48 -14.67 -19.00
C SER A 149 6.65 -14.27 -19.91
N THR A 150 6.83 -12.96 -20.11
CA THR A 150 8.09 -12.42 -20.64
C THR A 150 9.25 -12.66 -19.66
N SER A 151 10.48 -12.79 -20.18
CA SER A 151 11.70 -12.85 -19.36
C SER A 151 12.21 -11.48 -18.90
N ASP A 152 11.63 -10.40 -19.40
CA ASP A 152 11.89 -9.04 -18.91
C ASP A 152 10.89 -8.70 -17.80
N MET A 153 10.10 -7.63 -17.96
CA MET A 153 9.17 -7.16 -16.94
C MET A 153 7.72 -7.32 -17.40
N PHE A 154 6.89 -7.90 -16.52
CA PHE A 154 5.44 -7.84 -16.64
C PHE A 154 4.90 -6.92 -15.54
N SER A 155 4.46 -5.72 -15.94
CA SER A 155 3.80 -4.76 -15.05
C SER A 155 2.28 -4.89 -15.07
N THR A 156 1.64 -4.79 -13.91
CA THR A 156 0.18 -4.62 -13.81
C THR A 156 -0.18 -3.60 -12.72
N GLU A 157 -1.17 -2.77 -12.98
CA GLU A 157 -1.63 -1.76 -12.01
C GLU A 157 -2.76 -2.26 -11.11
N ARG A 158 -3.68 -3.07 -11.66
CA ARG A 158 -4.81 -3.63 -10.90
C ARG A 158 -4.57 -5.11 -10.58
N ASN A 159 -5.65 -5.87 -10.43
CA ASN A 159 -5.66 -7.20 -9.84
C ASN A 159 -4.86 -8.22 -10.66
N TRP A 160 -4.27 -9.17 -9.94
CA TRP A 160 -3.71 -10.38 -10.50
C TRP A 160 -4.55 -11.57 -10.03
N THR A 161 -5.21 -12.24 -10.98
CA THR A 161 -6.17 -13.30 -10.67
C THR A 161 -5.81 -14.59 -11.38
N MET A 162 -5.49 -15.62 -10.62
CA MET A 162 -5.25 -16.98 -11.10
C MET A 162 -6.38 -17.89 -10.60
N ASN A 163 -7.36 -18.14 -11.46
CA ASN A 163 -8.47 -19.06 -11.19
C ASN A 163 -8.15 -20.50 -11.65
N GLY A 164 -7.22 -20.64 -12.59
CA GLY A 164 -6.78 -21.93 -13.13
C GLY A 164 -5.58 -21.79 -14.07
N GLY A 165 -5.33 -22.82 -14.89
CA GLY A 165 -4.22 -22.83 -15.85
C GLY A 165 -2.85 -23.05 -15.22
N THR A 166 -1.81 -22.92 -16.04
CA THR A 166 -0.40 -22.99 -15.64
C THR A 166 0.29 -21.66 -15.92
N PHE A 167 0.98 -21.12 -14.93
CA PHE A 167 1.81 -19.92 -15.06
C PHE A 167 3.29 -20.28 -14.97
N ASN A 168 4.06 -19.90 -15.99
CA ASN A 168 5.52 -20.02 -16.01
C ASN A 168 6.13 -18.62 -16.03
N HIS A 169 6.96 -18.30 -15.04
CA HIS A 169 7.52 -16.94 -14.87
C HIS A 169 8.58 -16.54 -15.92
N ASN A 170 9.14 -17.48 -16.69
CA ASN A 170 10.17 -17.25 -17.72
C ASN A 170 11.41 -16.46 -17.24
N ASN A 171 11.80 -16.65 -15.98
CA ASN A 171 12.83 -15.87 -15.28
C ASN A 171 12.61 -14.34 -15.26
N GLY A 172 11.42 -13.85 -15.62
CA GLY A 172 11.09 -12.43 -15.60
C GLY A 172 10.75 -11.89 -14.20
N THR A 173 10.47 -10.59 -14.16
CA THR A 173 10.00 -9.87 -12.98
C THR A 173 8.53 -9.50 -13.14
N ILE A 174 7.73 -9.78 -12.11
CA ILE A 174 6.37 -9.24 -12.00
C ILE A 174 6.42 -7.96 -11.18
N ARG A 175 5.89 -6.86 -11.72
CA ARG A 175 5.83 -5.58 -11.04
C ARG A 175 4.38 -5.12 -10.85
N PHE A 176 4.05 -4.73 -9.63
CA PHE A 176 2.76 -4.15 -9.30
C PHE A 176 2.92 -2.63 -9.14
N THR A 177 2.31 -1.86 -10.02
CA THR A 177 2.46 -0.39 -10.14
C THR A 177 1.14 0.35 -9.91
N GLY A 178 1.12 1.66 -10.09
CA GLY A 178 -0.07 2.52 -9.98
C GLY A 178 -0.02 3.41 -8.73
N SER A 179 -0.77 4.52 -8.74
CA SER A 179 -0.82 5.45 -7.60
C SER A 179 -1.83 4.98 -6.57
N ASP A 180 -3.12 5.19 -6.84
CA ASP A 180 -4.25 4.96 -5.93
C ASP A 180 -5.01 3.67 -6.27
N ASP A 181 -4.49 2.86 -7.19
CA ASP A 181 -5.12 1.60 -7.55
C ASP A 181 -4.75 0.52 -6.54
N ASP A 182 -5.77 -0.06 -5.92
CA ASP A 182 -5.61 -1.27 -5.14
C ASP A 182 -5.34 -2.47 -6.07
N THR A 183 -4.37 -3.29 -5.67
CA THR A 183 -4.08 -4.58 -6.29
C THR A 183 -4.44 -5.69 -5.31
N THR A 184 -5.29 -6.62 -5.75
CA THR A 184 -5.47 -7.91 -5.07
C THR A 184 -4.77 -9.01 -5.86
N LEU A 185 -3.93 -9.79 -5.17
CA LEU A 185 -3.22 -10.94 -5.72
C LEU A 185 -3.94 -12.21 -5.28
N THR A 186 -4.50 -12.93 -6.25
CA THR A 186 -4.97 -14.31 -6.09
C THR A 186 -4.05 -15.20 -6.91
N CYS A 187 -3.15 -15.92 -6.25
CA CYS A 187 -2.02 -16.57 -6.92
C CYS A 187 -2.36 -17.97 -7.46
N GLY A 188 -3.40 -18.62 -6.96
CA GLY A 188 -3.66 -20.02 -7.30
C GLY A 188 -2.42 -20.87 -7.02
N SER A 189 -1.89 -21.55 -8.04
CA SER A 189 -0.62 -22.29 -7.98
C SER A 189 0.57 -21.55 -8.61
N ALA A 190 0.44 -20.25 -8.93
CA ALA A 190 1.51 -19.47 -9.54
C ALA A 190 2.70 -19.31 -8.58
N ILE A 191 3.90 -19.49 -9.12
CA ILE A 191 5.16 -19.17 -8.45
C ILE A 191 5.82 -18.07 -9.28
N PHE A 192 6.12 -16.95 -8.62
CA PHE A 192 6.86 -15.85 -9.24
C PHE A 192 8.35 -16.03 -9.04
N ASN A 193 9.15 -15.54 -10.00
CA ASN A 193 10.59 -15.54 -9.90
C ASN A 193 11.09 -14.34 -9.10
N ASN A 194 10.79 -13.14 -9.59
CA ASN A 194 11.03 -11.89 -8.88
C ASN A 194 9.74 -11.07 -8.83
N THR A 195 9.50 -10.39 -7.71
CA THR A 195 8.29 -9.58 -7.49
C THR A 195 8.66 -8.21 -6.96
N GLU A 196 8.14 -7.17 -7.57
CA GLU A 196 8.34 -5.78 -7.14
C GLU A 196 6.99 -5.10 -6.83
N PHE A 197 6.92 -4.41 -5.70
CA PHE A 197 5.77 -3.57 -5.34
C PHE A 197 6.17 -2.10 -5.47
N ARG A 198 5.70 -1.42 -6.50
CA ARG A 198 6.04 -0.02 -6.79
C ARG A 198 4.80 0.84 -6.94
N LYS A 199 3.99 0.87 -5.88
CA LYS A 199 2.86 1.79 -5.78
C LYS A 199 3.37 3.19 -5.46
N THR A 200 2.79 4.22 -6.08
CA THR A 200 3.24 5.61 -5.96
C THR A 200 2.39 6.49 -5.05
N ALA A 201 1.31 5.96 -4.47
CA ALA A 201 0.55 6.65 -3.44
C ALA A 201 0.42 5.80 -2.18
N TYR A 202 0.37 6.48 -1.03
CA TYR A 202 0.18 5.89 0.28
C TYR A 202 -1.07 4.98 0.39
N HIS A 203 -2.15 5.32 -0.33
CA HIS A 203 -3.41 4.56 -0.36
C HIS A 203 -3.44 3.44 -1.39
N GLY A 204 -2.40 3.26 -2.20
CA GLY A 204 -2.29 2.09 -3.07
C GLY A 204 -2.07 0.83 -2.23
N TYR A 205 -3.13 0.06 -1.97
CA TYR A 205 -3.01 -1.19 -1.24
C TYR A 205 -2.62 -2.32 -2.16
N LEU A 206 -1.64 -3.10 -1.72
CA LEU A 206 -1.36 -4.41 -2.28
C LEU A 206 -1.80 -5.50 -1.31
N THR A 207 -2.82 -6.25 -1.71
CA THR A 207 -3.46 -7.29 -0.92
C THR A 207 -3.05 -8.67 -1.41
N ILE A 208 -2.29 -9.40 -0.60
CA ILE A 208 -1.88 -10.77 -0.85
C ILE A 208 -2.95 -11.70 -0.25
N GLN A 209 -3.69 -12.44 -1.07
CA GLN A 209 -4.75 -13.33 -0.59
C GLN A 209 -4.19 -14.63 0.03
N PRO A 210 -5.00 -15.36 0.83
CA PRO A 210 -4.62 -16.68 1.33
C PRO A 210 -4.17 -17.63 0.21
N GLY A 211 -3.15 -18.45 0.51
CA GLY A 211 -2.57 -19.39 -0.46
C GLY A 211 -1.52 -18.80 -1.40
N CYS A 212 -1.38 -17.47 -1.46
CA CYS A 212 -0.24 -16.84 -2.12
C CYS A 212 1.05 -17.02 -1.31
N ASN A 213 2.15 -17.29 -2.01
CA ASN A 213 3.51 -17.26 -1.46
C ASN A 213 4.38 -16.30 -2.28
N ILE A 214 4.58 -15.10 -1.76
CA ILE A 214 5.31 -14.03 -2.43
C ILE A 214 6.70 -13.88 -1.83
N ASN A 215 7.72 -13.82 -2.70
CA ASN A 215 9.08 -13.47 -2.33
C ASN A 215 9.49 -12.20 -3.09
N LEU A 216 9.90 -11.16 -2.37
CA LEU A 216 10.37 -9.90 -2.94
C LEU A 216 11.84 -9.91 -3.33
N GLY A 217 12.56 -11.01 -3.05
CA GLY A 217 13.99 -11.12 -3.32
C GLY A 217 14.85 -10.33 -2.32
N ASP A 218 16.15 -10.27 -2.61
CA ASP A 218 17.14 -9.57 -1.79
C ASP A 218 17.16 -8.07 -2.12
N ALA A 219 17.36 -7.26 -1.08
CA ALA A 219 17.36 -5.80 -1.10
C ALA A 219 16.19 -5.17 -1.90
N PRO A 220 14.92 -5.54 -1.59
CA PRO A 220 13.80 -5.07 -2.37
C PRO A 220 13.51 -3.59 -2.10
N THR A 221 12.88 -2.94 -3.08
CA THR A 221 12.23 -1.65 -2.92
C THR A 221 10.71 -1.84 -2.93
N THR A 222 10.01 -1.33 -1.93
CA THR A 222 8.54 -1.34 -1.86
C THR A 222 7.96 0.06 -1.75
N GLY A 223 6.77 0.24 -2.35
CA GLY A 223 5.90 1.40 -2.15
C GLY A 223 4.46 0.98 -1.86
N GLY A 224 3.67 1.93 -1.35
CA GLY A 224 2.29 1.71 -0.93
C GLY A 224 2.16 0.88 0.34
N SER A 225 0.94 0.39 0.61
CA SER A 225 0.61 -0.36 1.82
C SER A 225 0.38 -1.85 1.52
N ILE A 226 1.01 -2.75 2.27
CA ILE A 226 0.90 -4.21 2.07
C ILE A 226 -0.08 -4.81 3.08
N ARG A 227 -1.13 -5.47 2.57
CA ARG A 227 -2.07 -6.29 3.35
C ARG A 227 -1.82 -7.76 3.07
N ASN A 228 -1.20 -8.46 4.00
CA ASN A 228 -0.85 -9.87 3.84
C ASN A 228 -1.87 -10.80 4.54
N TYR A 229 -2.56 -11.62 3.74
CA TYR A 229 -3.38 -12.75 4.18
C TYR A 229 -2.77 -14.12 3.80
N GLY A 230 -1.60 -14.13 3.15
CA GLY A 230 -0.87 -15.32 2.71
C GLY A 230 0.52 -15.42 3.33
N THR A 231 1.51 -15.83 2.54
CA THR A 231 2.92 -15.86 2.93
C THR A 231 3.70 -14.78 2.16
N LEU A 232 4.40 -13.93 2.90
CA LEU A 232 5.28 -12.90 2.35
C LEU A 232 6.70 -13.09 2.89
N THR A 233 7.67 -13.13 1.99
CA THR A 233 9.10 -13.14 2.33
C THR A 233 9.77 -11.92 1.74
N ILE A 234 10.41 -11.15 2.61
CA ILE A 234 11.37 -10.11 2.26
C ILE A 234 12.75 -10.74 2.44
N GLY A 235 13.56 -10.73 1.37
CA GLY A 235 14.87 -11.35 1.36
C GLY A 235 15.90 -10.61 2.21
N THR A 236 17.16 -10.93 1.98
CA THR A 236 18.29 -10.37 2.74
C THR A 236 18.65 -8.95 2.25
N GLY A 237 19.67 -8.34 2.85
CA GLY A 237 20.12 -7.00 2.48
C GLY A 237 19.30 -5.87 3.10
N HIS A 238 19.23 -4.73 2.41
CA HIS A 238 18.49 -3.55 2.84
C HIS A 238 17.12 -3.52 2.16
N TRP A 239 16.04 -3.57 2.93
CA TRP A 239 14.70 -3.33 2.41
C TRP A 239 14.42 -1.83 2.38
N ASP A 240 14.34 -1.27 1.17
CA ASP A 240 13.94 0.11 0.96
C ASP A 240 12.40 0.18 0.87
N ALA A 241 11.76 0.61 1.93
CA ALA A 241 10.31 0.70 2.03
C ALA A 241 9.79 2.12 1.73
N SER A 242 10.59 2.99 1.10
CA SER A 242 10.36 4.45 0.99
C SER A 242 9.95 4.95 -0.41
N TYR A 243 9.57 4.07 -1.34
CA TYR A 243 9.43 4.43 -2.76
C TYR A 243 8.49 5.61 -3.08
N SER A 244 7.42 5.80 -2.30
CA SER A 244 6.45 6.89 -2.57
C SER A 244 5.90 7.59 -1.33
N ASP A 245 6.00 6.90 -0.22
CA ASP A 245 5.71 7.24 1.17
C ASP A 245 6.02 5.93 1.90
N ASP A 246 6.56 5.98 3.12
CA ASP A 246 7.03 4.76 3.78
C ASP A 246 5.94 3.66 3.80
N THR A 247 6.35 2.40 3.77
CA THR A 247 5.41 1.28 3.60
C THR A 247 4.70 0.95 4.91
N TRP A 248 3.38 0.74 4.86
CA TRP A 248 2.68 -0.02 5.91
C TRP A 248 2.73 -1.51 5.64
N LEU A 249 2.96 -2.31 6.67
CA LEU A 249 2.89 -3.76 6.59
C LEU A 249 1.88 -4.31 7.60
N TYR A 250 0.79 -4.88 7.08
CA TYR A 250 -0.24 -5.57 7.85
C TYR A 250 -0.15 -7.07 7.59
N THR A 251 -0.06 -7.89 8.65
CA THR A 251 -0.12 -9.35 8.56
C THR A 251 -1.31 -9.87 9.36
N TYR A 252 -2.31 -10.36 8.64
CA TYR A 252 -3.61 -10.76 9.20
C TYR A 252 -3.63 -12.21 9.67
N THR A 253 -4.74 -12.58 10.32
CA THR A 253 -4.95 -13.91 10.90
C THR A 253 -4.62 -15.05 9.93
N GLY A 254 -3.75 -15.96 10.34
CA GLY A 254 -3.31 -17.12 9.55
C GLY A 254 -2.19 -16.83 8.54
N ALA A 255 -1.84 -15.55 8.33
CA ALA A 255 -0.78 -15.14 7.43
C ALA A 255 0.59 -15.12 8.12
N THR A 256 1.65 -15.19 7.31
CA THR A 256 3.04 -15.15 7.77
C THR A 256 3.85 -14.15 6.94
N THR A 257 4.57 -13.25 7.60
CA THR A 257 5.59 -12.39 6.98
C THR A 257 6.96 -12.67 7.59
N THR A 258 7.95 -12.95 6.75
CA THR A 258 9.35 -13.12 7.16
C THR A 258 10.21 -12.03 6.55
N ILE A 259 10.87 -11.24 7.39
CA ILE A 259 11.81 -10.19 7.00
C ILE A 259 13.22 -10.71 7.29
N ASN A 260 13.93 -11.17 6.27
CA ASN A 260 15.32 -11.62 6.38
C ASN A 260 16.33 -10.48 6.24
N SER A 261 15.86 -9.27 5.95
CA SER A 261 16.68 -8.07 5.76
C SER A 261 17.46 -7.74 7.03
N THR A 262 18.67 -7.23 6.86
CA THR A 262 19.53 -6.79 7.97
C THR A 262 19.32 -5.32 8.32
N SER A 263 18.67 -4.57 7.43
CA SER A 263 18.19 -3.22 7.67
C SER A 263 16.93 -2.98 6.85
N VAL A 264 16.12 -2.04 7.31
CA VAL A 264 14.95 -1.53 6.60
C VAL A 264 15.04 0.00 6.65
N SER A 265 14.55 0.68 5.61
CA SER A 265 14.26 2.12 5.74
C SER A 265 13.20 2.33 6.82
N GLU A 266 12.83 3.58 7.07
CA GLU A 266 11.67 3.82 7.91
C GLU A 266 10.42 3.14 7.31
N LEU A 267 9.60 2.52 8.17
CA LEU A 267 8.28 2.00 7.81
C LEU A 267 7.22 2.98 8.32
N ARG A 268 6.04 3.04 7.69
CA ARG A 268 4.91 3.74 8.35
C ARG A 268 4.45 2.98 9.59
N GLY A 269 4.39 1.66 9.47
CA GLY A 269 4.21 0.81 10.63
C GLY A 269 4.10 -0.67 10.31
N LEU A 270 4.14 -1.46 11.37
CA LEU A 270 4.25 -2.91 11.36
C LEU A 270 3.17 -3.52 12.25
N GLN A 271 2.22 -4.22 11.65
CA GLN A 271 1.02 -4.69 12.34
C GLN A 271 0.83 -6.21 12.23
N ALA A 272 1.00 -6.92 13.35
CA ALA A 272 0.66 -8.33 13.50
C ALA A 272 -0.78 -8.46 14.05
N LEU A 273 -1.76 -8.59 13.14
CA LEU A 273 -3.20 -8.61 13.43
C LEU A 273 -3.76 -10.04 13.38
N GLY A 274 -3.26 -10.89 14.28
CA GLY A 274 -3.52 -12.34 14.30
C GLY A 274 -2.61 -13.17 13.41
N GLY A 275 -1.80 -12.52 12.57
CA GLY A 275 -0.74 -13.16 11.78
C GLY A 275 0.62 -13.15 12.48
N THR A 276 1.62 -13.74 11.84
CA THR A 276 2.99 -13.82 12.37
C THR A 276 3.94 -12.98 11.54
N ILE A 277 4.73 -12.13 12.20
CA ILE A 277 5.84 -11.38 11.60
C ILE A 277 7.14 -11.80 12.29
N SER A 278 8.14 -12.19 11.51
CA SER A 278 9.48 -12.55 12.01
C SER A 278 10.54 -11.70 11.31
N ALA A 279 11.31 -10.92 12.08
CA ALA A 279 12.38 -10.05 11.57
C ALA A 279 13.65 -10.17 12.44
N ASN A 280 14.16 -11.41 12.56
CA ASN A 280 15.19 -11.76 13.54
C ASN A 280 16.59 -11.23 13.24
N SER A 281 16.82 -10.66 12.06
CA SER A 281 18.11 -10.07 11.66
C SER A 281 18.19 -8.56 11.89
N LEU A 282 17.07 -7.88 12.15
CA LEU A 282 17.05 -6.44 12.39
C LEU A 282 17.55 -6.12 13.80
N THR A 283 18.48 -5.18 13.91
CA THR A 283 18.97 -4.65 15.20
C THR A 283 18.31 -3.32 15.57
N THR A 284 17.86 -2.56 14.57
CA THR A 284 17.10 -1.32 14.73
C THR A 284 15.87 -1.37 13.84
N LEU A 285 14.75 -0.89 14.36
CA LEU A 285 13.53 -0.65 13.60
C LEU A 285 13.05 0.77 13.91
N ILE A 286 12.79 1.52 12.84
CA ILE A 286 12.22 2.86 12.91
C ILE A 286 10.88 2.82 12.19
N THR A 287 9.84 3.36 12.83
CA THR A 287 8.55 3.59 12.18
C THR A 287 8.15 5.06 12.30
N SER A 288 7.70 5.71 11.24
CA SER A 288 7.09 7.04 11.27
C SER A 288 5.61 6.97 10.87
N ASP A 289 4.67 7.33 11.73
CA ASP A 289 3.29 7.55 11.24
C ASP A 289 2.82 9.00 11.40
N ALA A 290 2.48 9.66 10.30
CA ALA A 290 2.01 11.04 10.33
C ALA A 290 0.52 11.20 10.70
N GLN A 291 -0.25 10.12 10.99
CA GLN A 291 -1.73 10.15 10.99
C GLN A 291 -2.44 9.42 12.17
N ASP A 292 -1.87 9.41 13.37
CA ASP A 292 -2.46 8.91 14.62
C ASP A 292 -2.76 7.38 14.64
N ILE A 293 -2.02 6.58 13.87
CA ILE A 293 -2.11 5.11 13.85
C ILE A 293 -0.91 4.47 14.57
N ASP A 294 -1.05 3.19 14.91
CA ASP A 294 0.00 2.37 15.52
C ASP A 294 1.20 2.16 14.59
N GLY A 295 2.36 2.73 14.91
CA GLY A 295 3.62 2.35 14.26
C GLY A 295 3.97 0.88 14.52
N ILE A 296 3.64 0.37 15.71
CA ILE A 296 3.71 -1.06 16.05
C ILE A 296 2.38 -1.53 16.65
N ASN A 297 1.76 -2.55 16.05
CA ASN A 297 0.56 -3.18 16.59
C ASN A 297 0.70 -4.71 16.68
N VAL A 298 0.48 -5.26 17.87
CA VAL A 298 0.28 -6.71 18.09
C VAL A 298 -1.08 -6.91 18.77
N SER A 299 -2.01 -7.48 18.02
CA SER A 299 -3.38 -7.69 18.46
C SER A 299 -4.00 -8.92 17.78
N SER A 300 -5.22 -9.27 18.18
CA SER A 300 -5.97 -10.41 17.64
C SER A 300 -5.19 -11.74 17.70
N SER A 301 -4.40 -11.93 18.76
CA SER A 301 -3.48 -13.08 18.92
C SER A 301 -2.31 -13.12 17.92
N GLY A 302 -1.95 -11.98 17.32
CA GLY A 302 -0.82 -11.87 16.41
C GLY A 302 0.53 -12.12 17.09
N SER A 303 1.56 -12.42 16.30
CA SER A 303 2.90 -12.67 16.79
C SER A 303 3.90 -11.77 16.06
N LEU A 304 4.71 -11.04 16.82
CA LEU A 304 5.87 -10.30 16.31
C LEU A 304 7.12 -10.84 17.02
N SER A 305 8.06 -11.37 16.25
CA SER A 305 9.35 -11.87 16.73
C SER A 305 10.51 -11.15 16.06
N MET A 306 11.36 -10.50 16.86
CA MET A 306 12.55 -9.80 16.37
C MET A 306 13.70 -10.03 17.35
N THR A 307 14.31 -11.22 17.30
CA THR A 307 15.22 -11.68 18.37
C THR A 307 16.51 -10.88 18.52
N SER A 308 16.94 -10.17 17.47
CA SER A 308 18.17 -9.37 17.48
C SER A 308 17.91 -7.86 17.64
N LEU A 309 16.65 -7.44 17.78
CA LEU A 309 16.29 -6.03 17.88
C LEU A 309 16.78 -5.46 19.21
N THR A 310 17.63 -4.42 19.16
CA THR A 310 18.13 -3.71 20.35
C THR A 310 17.48 -2.35 20.52
N THR A 311 17.08 -1.73 19.41
CA THR A 311 16.49 -0.38 19.39
C THR A 311 15.19 -0.38 18.59
N LEU A 312 14.12 0.09 19.21
CA LEU A 312 12.84 0.35 18.55
C LEU A 312 12.53 1.85 18.66
N ASP A 313 12.35 2.50 17.52
CA ASP A 313 12.01 3.92 17.45
C ASP A 313 10.67 4.09 16.73
N VAL A 314 9.68 4.63 17.44
CA VAL A 314 8.32 4.82 16.94
C VAL A 314 8.02 6.32 16.92
N ASN A 315 8.44 6.96 15.84
CA ASN A 315 8.25 8.37 15.56
C ASN A 315 6.83 8.62 15.08
N ASN A 316 6.16 9.62 15.65
CA ASN A 316 4.76 9.95 15.42
C ASN A 316 3.80 8.73 15.50
N GLY A 317 4.20 7.56 16.02
CA GLY A 317 3.39 6.35 16.02
C GLY A 317 3.02 5.91 17.43
N HIS A 318 1.98 5.08 17.54
CA HIS A 318 1.68 4.35 18.78
C HIS A 318 2.37 2.99 18.83
N ILE A 319 2.63 2.50 20.04
CA ILE A 319 2.93 1.09 20.31
C ILE A 319 1.69 0.48 20.97
N THR A 320 1.04 -0.47 20.32
CA THR A 320 -0.18 -1.15 20.81
C THR A 320 0.02 -2.65 20.90
N LEU A 321 0.00 -3.17 22.13
CA LEU A 321 0.26 -4.57 22.49
C LEU A 321 -0.89 -5.07 23.36
N THR A 322 -1.92 -5.65 22.73
CA THR A 322 -3.19 -5.98 23.39
C THR A 322 -3.44 -7.47 23.53
N SER A 323 -2.91 -8.29 22.63
CA SER A 323 -3.02 -9.75 22.68
C SER A 323 -2.02 -10.41 21.74
N GLY A 324 -1.65 -11.67 22.01
CA GLY A 324 -0.73 -12.42 21.17
C GLY A 324 0.67 -12.54 21.76
N THR A 325 1.71 -12.33 20.96
CA THR A 325 3.11 -12.48 21.39
C THR A 325 4.00 -11.38 20.81
N PHE A 326 4.77 -10.73 21.68
CA PHE A 326 5.81 -9.77 21.31
C PHE A 326 7.16 -10.27 21.83
N ASN A 327 7.90 -10.96 20.96
CA ASN A 327 9.15 -11.66 21.31
C ASN A 327 10.38 -10.87 20.81
N VAL A 328 10.89 -9.99 21.67
CA VAL A 328 12.04 -9.12 21.39
C VAL A 328 13.08 -9.17 22.51
N PRO A 329 13.66 -10.35 22.83
CA PRO A 329 14.47 -10.57 24.03
C PRO A 329 15.72 -9.70 24.15
N SER A 330 16.20 -9.12 23.05
CA SER A 330 17.40 -8.26 23.03
C SER A 330 17.09 -6.76 23.12
N LEU A 331 15.81 -6.37 23.22
CA LEU A 331 15.40 -4.97 23.16
C LEU A 331 15.81 -4.21 24.42
N THR A 332 16.70 -3.23 24.27
CA THR A 332 17.21 -2.41 25.37
C THR A 332 16.66 -1.00 25.36
N THR A 333 16.31 -0.46 24.20
CA THR A 333 15.94 0.94 24.05
C THR A 333 14.67 1.10 23.22
N VAL A 334 13.73 1.89 23.73
CA VAL A 334 12.50 2.27 23.03
C VAL A 334 12.32 3.79 23.07
N ASN A 335 12.10 4.38 21.90
CA ASN A 335 11.58 5.73 21.79
C ASN A 335 10.15 5.66 21.23
N VAL A 336 9.24 6.41 21.83
CA VAL A 336 7.85 6.48 21.36
C VAL A 336 7.32 7.88 21.51
N GLU A 337 6.86 8.46 20.41
CA GLU A 337 6.35 9.83 20.42
C GLU A 337 4.89 9.89 20.87
N ARG A 338 4.06 8.89 20.51
CA ARG A 338 2.65 8.87 20.90
C ARG A 338 2.38 7.92 22.06
N SER A 339 1.23 7.24 22.05
CA SER A 339 0.78 6.39 23.15
C SER A 339 1.45 5.01 23.14
N PHE A 340 1.69 4.50 24.35
CA PHE A 340 2.18 3.16 24.60
C PHE A 340 1.10 2.37 25.34
N ASN A 341 0.60 1.30 24.73
CA ASN A 341 -0.46 0.48 25.28
C ASN A 341 -0.02 -0.98 25.41
N ASN A 342 0.42 -1.39 26.60
CA ASN A 342 0.72 -2.78 26.95
C ASN A 342 -0.38 -3.43 27.80
N SER A 343 -1.65 -3.19 27.48
CA SER A 343 -2.78 -3.83 28.17
C SER A 343 -2.80 -5.36 28.02
N GLY A 344 -2.12 -5.91 27.01
CA GLY A 344 -1.94 -7.35 26.80
C GLY A 344 -0.83 -8.00 27.65
N ASN A 345 -0.05 -7.22 28.42
CA ASN A 345 1.09 -7.71 29.21
C ASN A 345 2.14 -8.47 28.38
N LEU A 346 2.41 -7.96 27.17
CA LEU A 346 3.32 -8.60 26.21
C LEU A 346 4.73 -7.98 26.21
N PHE A 347 4.83 -6.71 26.63
CA PHE A 347 6.11 -6.01 26.65
C PHE A 347 7.05 -6.57 27.73
N LEU A 348 8.34 -6.57 27.43
CA LEU A 348 9.39 -7.07 28.32
C LEU A 348 9.71 -6.12 29.48
N ASN A 349 10.49 -6.62 30.43
CA ASN A 349 10.98 -5.87 31.58
C ASN A 349 12.44 -5.46 31.40
N GLY A 350 12.82 -4.34 32.01
CA GLY A 350 14.21 -3.88 32.06
C GLY A 350 14.67 -3.09 30.84
N THR A 351 13.73 -2.51 30.08
CA THR A 351 14.02 -1.68 28.90
C THR A 351 14.07 -0.20 29.28
N ASP A 352 14.96 0.55 28.64
CA ASP A 352 14.98 2.02 28.72
C ASP A 352 13.93 2.58 27.75
N ILE A 353 13.06 3.46 28.25
CA ILE A 353 11.99 4.07 27.44
C ILE A 353 12.07 5.60 27.46
N THR A 354 11.95 6.21 26.28
CA THR A 354 11.89 7.65 26.09
C THR A 354 10.54 8.02 25.47
N PHE A 355 9.84 8.95 26.10
CA PHE A 355 8.64 9.58 25.56
C PHE A 355 9.01 10.95 24.98
N ASN A 356 9.19 11.03 23.66
CA ASN A 356 9.61 12.23 22.93
C ASN A 356 8.46 12.81 22.06
N GLY A 357 8.78 13.75 21.17
CA GLY A 357 7.82 14.43 20.28
C GLY A 357 7.53 15.89 20.69
N SER A 358 6.81 16.65 19.85
CA SER A 358 6.42 18.03 20.14
C SER A 358 5.05 18.11 20.79
N ASP A 359 3.98 18.02 19.98
CA ASP A 359 2.59 18.29 20.37
C ASP A 359 1.77 17.01 20.57
N ASP A 360 2.38 15.83 20.48
CA ASP A 360 1.67 14.57 20.64
C ASP A 360 1.48 14.20 22.11
N ASP A 361 0.22 13.94 22.48
CA ASP A 361 -0.13 13.36 23.77
C ASP A 361 0.22 11.86 23.81
N THR A 362 0.99 11.48 24.82
CA THR A 362 1.25 10.10 25.18
C THR A 362 0.29 9.66 26.26
N THR A 363 -0.51 8.62 25.98
CA THR A 363 -1.11 7.80 27.03
C THR A 363 -0.24 6.57 27.28
N LEU A 364 0.17 6.38 28.52
CA LEU A 364 0.99 5.26 28.95
C LEU A 364 0.14 4.25 29.74
N THR A 365 -0.10 3.08 29.14
CA THR A 365 -0.69 1.90 29.78
C THR A 365 0.39 0.83 29.90
N CYS A 366 0.91 0.62 31.10
CA CYS A 366 2.10 -0.20 31.33
C CYS A 366 1.84 -1.70 31.32
N GLY A 367 0.62 -2.14 31.66
CA GLY A 367 0.39 -3.54 32.02
C GLY A 367 1.30 -3.95 33.18
N ASN A 368 2.04 -5.04 32.99
CA ASN A 368 3.05 -5.53 33.93
C ASN A 368 4.49 -5.08 33.62
N ALA A 369 4.69 -4.25 32.58
CA ALA A 369 6.03 -3.85 32.15
C ALA A 369 6.69 -2.98 33.22
N THR A 370 7.96 -3.29 33.49
CA THR A 370 8.84 -2.45 34.31
C THR A 370 10.00 -1.93 33.47
N PHE A 371 10.30 -0.64 33.57
CA PHE A 371 11.36 0.01 32.81
C PHE A 371 12.64 0.12 33.66
N ASN A 372 13.80 0.04 33.00
CA ASN A 372 15.09 0.28 33.64
C ASN A 372 15.31 1.79 33.86
N SER A 373 15.01 2.60 32.84
CA SER A 373 14.93 4.06 32.94
C SER A 373 13.75 4.59 32.13
N VAL A 374 13.25 5.75 32.55
CA VAL A 374 12.15 6.46 31.87
C VAL A 374 12.56 7.91 31.66
N GLN A 375 12.57 8.36 30.41
CA GLN A 375 12.79 9.75 30.03
C GLN A 375 11.54 10.35 29.43
N VAL A 376 11.27 11.63 29.74
CA VAL A 376 10.14 12.39 29.18
C VAL A 376 10.72 13.61 28.49
N LEU A 377 10.88 13.55 27.18
CA LEU A 377 11.55 14.55 26.36
C LEU A 377 10.57 15.17 25.36
N LYS A 378 9.42 15.64 25.87
CA LYS A 378 8.41 16.35 25.09
C LYS A 378 8.82 17.81 24.90
N THR A 379 8.82 18.29 23.67
CA THR A 379 9.35 19.62 23.33
C THR A 379 8.29 20.74 23.33
N ALA A 380 6.99 20.41 23.19
CA ALA A 380 5.94 21.42 23.23
C ALA A 380 5.14 21.38 24.54
N TYR A 381 4.61 22.54 24.94
CA TYR A 381 3.80 22.74 26.15
C TYR A 381 2.55 21.83 26.19
N HIS A 382 1.93 21.57 25.04
CA HIS A 382 0.74 20.73 24.93
C HIS A 382 1.06 19.23 24.82
N GLY A 383 2.32 18.81 24.76
CA GLY A 383 2.67 17.40 24.82
C GLY A 383 2.49 16.86 26.25
N TYR A 384 1.45 16.07 26.46
CA TYR A 384 1.21 15.44 27.77
C TYR A 384 1.73 14.00 27.81
N LEU A 385 2.39 13.62 28.91
CA LEU A 385 2.50 12.23 29.33
C LEU A 385 1.40 11.92 30.35
N THR A 386 0.43 11.10 29.96
CA THR A 386 -0.65 10.60 30.83
C THR A 386 -0.31 9.19 31.31
N ILE A 387 0.06 9.07 32.58
CA ILE A 387 0.36 7.80 33.24
C ILE A 387 -0.96 7.21 33.73
N GLN A 388 -1.39 6.08 33.18
CA GLN A 388 -2.65 5.42 33.54
C GLN A 388 -2.59 4.70 34.90
N PRO A 389 -3.74 4.40 35.54
CA PRO A 389 -3.79 3.60 36.74
C PRO A 389 -3.07 2.24 36.58
N GLY A 390 -2.42 1.79 37.65
CA GLY A 390 -1.65 0.54 37.65
C GLY A 390 -0.22 0.65 37.12
N CYS A 391 0.13 1.75 36.45
CA CYS A 391 1.54 2.05 36.14
C CYS A 391 2.32 2.47 37.39
N ASN A 392 3.57 1.98 37.48
CA ASN A 392 4.55 2.43 38.46
C ASN A 392 5.80 2.95 37.72
N ILE A 393 5.94 4.27 37.68
CA ILE A 393 6.98 4.96 36.92
C ILE A 393 7.98 5.61 37.88
N ASN A 394 9.26 5.35 37.62
CA ASN A 394 10.37 6.00 38.30
C ASN A 394 11.21 6.75 37.26
N LEU A 395 11.32 8.08 37.41
CA LEU A 395 12.13 8.92 36.53
C LEU A 395 13.63 8.89 36.89
N GLY A 396 14.01 8.23 37.98
CA GLY A 396 15.39 8.12 38.44
C GLY A 396 15.90 9.37 39.16
N ASP A 397 17.19 9.37 39.48
CA ASP A 397 17.87 10.49 40.14
C ASP A 397 18.25 11.59 39.14
N ALA A 398 18.10 12.84 39.57
CA ALA A 398 18.34 14.05 38.79
C ALA A 398 17.76 14.02 37.36
N PRO A 399 16.45 13.74 37.20
CA PRO A 399 15.87 13.59 35.87
C PRO A 399 15.78 14.92 35.15
N THR A 400 15.81 14.86 33.81
CA THR A 400 15.38 15.97 32.94
C THR A 400 14.05 15.60 32.31
N THR A 401 13.06 16.50 32.42
CA THR A 401 11.71 16.28 31.86
C THR A 401 11.24 17.48 31.05
N GLY A 402 10.50 17.22 29.99
CA GLY A 402 9.73 18.21 29.24
C GLY A 402 8.28 17.79 29.05
N GLY A 403 7.47 18.71 28.54
CA GLY A 403 6.01 18.58 28.47
C GLY A 403 5.37 18.47 29.84
N SER A 404 4.07 18.19 29.88
CA SER A 404 3.30 18.10 31.12
C SER A 404 3.00 16.65 31.50
N ILE A 405 3.02 16.32 32.79
CA ILE A 405 2.72 14.97 33.29
C ILE A 405 1.35 14.97 33.97
N ARG A 406 0.46 14.07 33.52
CA ARG A 406 -0.81 13.73 34.18
C ARG A 406 -0.68 12.35 34.82
N ASN A 407 -0.58 12.31 36.14
CA ASN A 407 -0.41 11.07 36.89
C ASN A 407 -1.75 10.55 37.44
N TYR A 408 -2.18 9.39 36.95
CA TYR A 408 -3.26 8.57 37.50
C TYR A 408 -2.76 7.27 38.16
N GLY A 409 -1.44 7.03 38.15
CA GLY A 409 -0.79 5.84 38.69
C GLY A 409 0.16 6.16 39.85
N THR A 410 1.31 5.48 39.89
CA THR A 410 2.40 5.81 40.83
C THR A 410 3.55 6.44 40.05
N LEU A 411 3.96 7.64 40.48
CA LEU A 411 5.11 8.36 39.93
C LEU A 411 6.11 8.63 41.05
N THR A 412 7.36 8.24 40.83
CA THR A 412 8.49 8.58 41.69
C THR A 412 9.51 9.39 40.91
N ILE A 413 9.87 10.54 41.46
CA ILE A 413 11.00 11.36 41.02
C ILE A 413 12.09 11.16 42.08
N GLY A 414 13.27 10.72 41.64
CA GLY A 414 14.38 10.38 42.51
C GLY A 414 15.03 11.60 43.17
N THR A 415 16.22 11.38 43.71
CA THR A 415 17.00 12.37 44.44
C THR A 415 17.73 13.33 43.50
N GLY A 416 18.44 14.33 44.03
CA GLY A 416 19.22 15.28 43.23
C GLY A 416 18.40 16.44 42.66
N HIS A 417 18.88 17.02 41.56
CA HIS A 417 18.24 18.16 40.89
C HIS A 417 17.32 17.67 39.77
N TRP A 418 16.01 17.85 39.92
CA TRP A 418 15.07 17.61 38.84
C TRP A 418 15.02 18.83 37.93
N ASP A 419 15.43 18.63 36.67
CA ASP A 419 15.40 19.65 35.64
C ASP A 419 14.11 19.58 34.81
N ALA A 420 13.14 20.46 35.08
CA ALA A 420 11.87 20.48 34.34
C ALA A 420 11.86 21.51 33.18
N SER A 421 13.04 21.90 32.69
CA SER A 421 13.24 22.95 31.67
C SER A 421 13.19 22.50 30.22
N TYR A 422 13.05 21.19 29.94
CA TYR A 422 13.18 20.70 28.56
C TYR A 422 12.10 21.26 27.62
N SER A 423 10.97 21.69 28.17
CA SER A 423 10.00 22.57 27.49
C SER A 423 9.73 23.79 28.36
N ASP A 424 9.39 24.92 27.74
CA ASP A 424 9.18 26.20 28.44
C ASP A 424 8.05 26.18 29.50
N ASP A 425 7.21 25.13 29.56
CA ASP A 425 6.05 25.06 30.44
C ASP A 425 5.70 23.66 31.00
N THR A 426 6.60 23.04 31.78
CA THR A 426 6.34 21.74 32.43
C THR A 426 5.35 21.85 33.60
N TRP A 427 4.24 21.09 33.56
CA TRP A 427 3.30 20.92 34.69
C TRP A 427 3.28 19.48 35.21
N LEU A 428 2.97 19.33 36.50
CA LEU A 428 2.73 18.04 37.13
C LEU A 428 1.36 18.02 37.82
N TYR A 429 0.47 17.17 37.30
CA TYR A 429 -0.86 16.92 37.85
C TYR A 429 -0.91 15.53 38.49
N THR A 430 -1.35 15.44 39.73
CA THR A 430 -1.62 14.18 40.42
C THR A 430 -3.11 14.06 40.67
N TYR A 431 -3.76 13.07 40.08
CA TYR A 431 -5.21 12.89 40.14
C TYR A 431 -5.62 11.95 41.28
N THR A 432 -6.92 11.89 41.58
CA THR A 432 -7.48 11.04 42.64
C THR A 432 -7.07 9.58 42.50
N GLY A 433 -6.57 9.00 43.60
CA GLY A 433 -6.08 7.63 43.66
C GLY A 433 -4.66 7.43 43.16
N ALA A 434 -4.01 8.46 42.60
CA ALA A 434 -2.62 8.42 42.20
C ALA A 434 -1.67 8.76 43.36
N THR A 435 -0.43 8.32 43.26
CA THR A 435 0.66 8.69 44.19
C THR A 435 1.79 9.34 43.41
N THR A 436 2.26 10.49 43.88
CA THR A 436 3.44 11.16 43.36
C THR A 436 4.42 11.40 44.50
N THR A 437 5.63 10.87 44.40
CA THR A 437 6.72 11.06 45.36
C THR A 437 7.84 11.86 44.71
N ILE A 438 8.19 13.01 45.27
CA ILE A 438 9.31 13.84 44.80
C ILE A 438 10.41 13.81 45.87
N ASN A 439 11.49 13.06 45.60
CA ASN A 439 12.65 12.98 46.50
C ASN A 439 13.76 13.98 46.12
N SER A 440 13.55 14.79 45.08
CA SER A 440 14.54 15.73 44.58
C SER A 440 14.85 16.80 45.62
N THR A 441 16.12 17.19 45.72
CA THR A 441 16.58 18.25 46.63
C THR A 441 16.35 19.65 46.06
N SER A 442 16.15 19.75 44.75
CA SER A 442 15.81 20.99 44.04
C SER A 442 15.10 20.69 42.73
N VAL A 443 14.31 21.65 42.23
CA VAL A 443 13.60 21.57 40.95
C VAL A 443 13.77 22.90 40.21
N SER A 444 14.12 22.86 38.93
CA SER A 444 14.10 24.04 38.03
C SER A 444 12.78 24.06 37.23
N GLU A 445 12.29 25.26 36.93
CA GLU A 445 11.34 25.52 35.82
C GLU A 445 9.99 24.79 35.82
N LEU A 446 9.65 24.07 36.89
CA LEU A 446 8.32 23.52 37.09
C LEU A 446 7.30 24.66 37.23
N ARG A 447 6.43 24.83 36.22
CA ARG A 447 5.42 25.90 36.19
C ARG A 447 4.29 25.67 37.18
N GLY A 448 3.90 24.42 37.38
CA GLY A 448 2.78 24.08 38.23
C GLY A 448 2.86 22.67 38.79
N LEU A 449 2.48 22.55 40.06
CA LEU A 449 2.27 21.29 40.76
C LEU A 449 0.86 21.31 41.33
N GLN A 450 0.01 20.38 40.89
CA GLN A 450 -1.38 20.32 41.33
C GLN A 450 -1.79 18.92 41.78
N ALA A 451 -2.37 18.83 42.97
CA ALA A 451 -3.09 17.64 43.44
C ALA A 451 -4.59 17.84 43.20
N LEU A 452 -5.15 17.06 42.27
CA LEU A 452 -6.53 17.11 41.82
C LEU A 452 -7.30 15.95 42.45
N GLY A 453 -7.77 16.17 43.68
CA GLY A 453 -8.61 15.25 44.45
C GLY A 453 -7.82 14.33 45.36
N GLY A 454 -7.57 14.81 46.58
CA GLY A 454 -7.07 14.03 47.71
C GLY A 454 -8.20 13.44 48.55
#